data_AF-R5MHR9-F1
#
_entry.id   AF-R5MHR9-F1
#
_cell.length_a   1.000
_cell.length_b   1.000
_cell.length_c   1.000
_cell.angle_alpha   90.00
_cell.angle_beta   90.00
_cell.angle_gamma   90.00
#
_symmetry.space_group_name_H-M   'P 1'
#
loop_
_entity.id
_entity.type
_entity.pdbx_description
1 polymer ?
#
loop_
_entity_poly.entity_id
_entity_poly.type
_entity_poly.pdbx_seq_one_letter_code
_entity_poly.pdbx_strand_id
1 'polypeptide(L)'
;MNNNTNSNTNNTNINNIPSNTVPQVNTNNNNNGIVNSTNTAVNATINNPVNNNVTKANHTNTSTTQSNNSTPSNDSNSQNNIKIQETSVTKSQKGTLTVATLNNGTVNIVNNSFPEQIDINVKANKIVTKNGKRVRIMTKRELITNIILSFFFVLALCGVGYGTYYYIFRNNPRNFETKNVTVEYGEEIPVSVKNYINLTDISEPDYNLDLSAVKNEIGTYTYKVSYGNTVKTGTITINDTKAPVITFKTLNDIDSDTEITKDMLVESCEDPSDCTYDLTSPVDTTNPGEVTASITAKDNLGNSKDYTIKLNIIEKIINIVCKGTVVTTDESGKTILESNNYNLKFNTSKNLKPSTLNTIRTYLSESDYLSVKDGLTANGYTLEEVNKRAQKDSSIDNVANLTTQDEIKTHLESSGYTCTIDGN
;
A
#
# COMPACT_ATOMS: atom_id res chain seq x y z
N MET A 1 -32.12 74.71 36.49
CA MET A 1 -30.81 75.32 36.82
C MET A 1 -29.77 74.73 35.89
N ASN A 2 -28.86 75.54 35.36
CA ASN A 2 -27.82 75.10 34.43
C ASN A 2 -26.71 74.34 35.18
N ASN A 3 -26.11 73.34 34.54
CA ASN A 3 -24.78 73.55 33.98
C ASN A 3 -24.47 72.58 32.83
N ASN A 4 -23.53 72.99 31.99
CA ASN A 4 -23.32 72.52 30.62
C ASN A 4 -21.82 72.52 30.33
N THR A 5 -21.27 71.46 29.72
CA THR A 5 -20.20 71.58 28.70
C THR A 5 -19.93 70.25 28.00
N ASN A 6 -20.20 70.22 26.68
CA ASN A 6 -19.30 69.89 25.56
C ASN A 6 -18.28 68.72 25.60
N SER A 7 -17.82 68.15 24.46
CA SER A 7 -18.33 67.97 23.06
C SER A 7 -17.16 67.43 22.20
N ASN A 8 -17.42 66.44 21.33
CA ASN A 8 -16.81 66.17 20.00
C ASN A 8 -17.21 64.73 19.56
N THR A 9 -17.85 64.38 18.42
CA THR A 9 -17.58 64.61 16.97
C THR A 9 -16.21 64.06 16.51
N ASN A 10 -15.99 63.35 15.40
CA ASN A 10 -16.75 62.90 14.20
C ASN A 10 -15.97 61.71 13.52
N ASN A 11 -16.42 60.93 12.53
CA ASN A 11 -17.74 60.50 11.98
C ASN A 11 -17.53 59.54 10.75
N THR A 12 -18.49 58.68 10.38
CA THR A 12 -18.63 57.93 9.07
C THR A 12 -17.53 56.92 8.63
N ASN A 13 -17.72 55.88 7.79
CA ASN A 13 -18.82 55.33 6.95
C ASN A 13 -18.64 53.78 6.82
N ILE A 14 -19.65 52.90 6.93
CA ILE A 14 -20.65 52.42 5.95
C ILE A 14 -20.17 51.34 4.91
N ASN A 15 -20.75 50.14 5.09
CA ASN A 15 -21.12 49.02 4.18
C ASN A 15 -20.13 48.35 3.19
N ASN A 16 -20.15 47.00 3.17
CA ASN A 16 -20.69 46.27 2.00
C ASN A 16 -21.07 44.79 2.30
N ILE A 17 -21.94 44.25 1.44
CA ILE A 17 -22.61 42.94 1.52
C ILE A 17 -21.79 41.85 0.77
N PRO A 18 -21.71 40.59 1.24
CA PRO A 18 -21.25 39.47 0.42
C PRO A 18 -22.41 38.88 -0.40
N SER A 19 -22.19 38.66 -1.70
CA SER A 19 -23.10 37.90 -2.57
C SER A 19 -22.37 36.76 -3.26
N ASN A 20 -23.12 35.75 -3.67
CA ASN A 20 -22.66 34.37 -3.87
C ASN A 20 -22.42 34.03 -5.35
N THR A 21 -21.25 33.47 -5.72
CA THR A 21 -21.05 32.86 -7.06
C THR A 21 -19.95 31.79 -7.11
N VAL A 22 -20.39 30.56 -7.40
CA VAL A 22 -19.77 29.45 -8.17
C VAL A 22 -18.26 29.51 -8.51
N PRO A 23 -17.47 28.47 -8.17
CA PRO A 23 -16.15 28.24 -8.78
C PRO A 23 -16.27 27.52 -10.14
N GLN A 24 -15.82 28.18 -11.21
CA GLN A 24 -15.57 27.53 -12.51
C GLN A 24 -14.17 26.93 -12.57
N VAL A 25 -14.07 25.78 -13.23
CA VAL A 25 -12.82 25.11 -13.61
C VAL A 25 -12.00 26.00 -14.53
N ASN A 26 -10.70 26.17 -14.27
CA ASN A 26 -9.75 26.20 -15.39
C ASN A 26 -8.35 25.68 -15.04
N THR A 27 -7.81 24.93 -15.97
CA THR A 27 -6.46 24.34 -15.97
C THR A 27 -5.42 25.34 -16.47
N ASN A 28 -4.18 25.25 -15.98
CA ASN A 28 -3.03 25.03 -16.89
C ASN A 28 -1.76 24.58 -16.15
N ASN A 29 -1.18 23.49 -16.63
CA ASN A 29 0.14 22.99 -16.27
C ASN A 29 1.22 23.68 -17.12
N ASN A 30 2.45 23.72 -16.61
CA ASN A 30 3.65 23.90 -17.43
C ASN A 30 4.84 23.14 -16.84
N ASN A 31 5.10 21.93 -17.32
CA ASN A 31 6.28 21.62 -18.15
C ASN A 31 6.66 20.13 -18.16
N ASN A 32 6.88 19.63 -19.37
CA ASN A 32 7.79 18.57 -19.83
C ASN A 32 8.25 17.49 -18.82
N GLY A 33 8.09 16.19 -19.06
CA GLY A 33 7.85 15.49 -20.33
C GLY A 33 9.08 14.67 -20.73
N ILE A 34 9.03 13.36 -20.51
CA ILE A 34 10.05 12.39 -20.91
C ILE A 34 9.36 11.16 -21.51
N VAL A 35 9.87 10.72 -22.67
CA VAL A 35 9.44 9.52 -23.39
C VAL A 35 10.43 8.38 -23.12
N ASN A 36 9.92 7.13 -23.10
CA ASN A 36 10.71 5.90 -23.00
C ASN A 36 11.91 5.83 -23.97
N SER A 37 13.04 5.25 -23.53
CA SER A 37 13.38 3.85 -23.89
C SER A 37 14.78 3.38 -23.44
N THR A 38 14.83 2.11 -23.02
CA THR A 38 15.93 1.12 -23.22
C THR A 38 17.33 1.31 -22.63
N ASN A 39 17.59 0.48 -21.61
CA ASN A 39 18.68 -0.52 -21.49
C ASN A 39 20.16 -0.15 -21.19
N THR A 40 20.67 -0.94 -20.22
CA THR A 40 22.05 -1.40 -20.00
C THR A 40 23.04 -0.49 -19.24
N ALA A 41 23.05 -0.70 -17.92
CA ALA A 41 24.20 -0.85 -17.01
C ALA A 41 25.56 -0.18 -17.31
N VAL A 42 26.06 0.57 -16.31
CA VAL A 42 27.50 0.59 -15.96
C VAL A 42 27.67 0.59 -14.43
N ASN A 43 28.64 -0.20 -13.93
CA ASN A 43 29.11 -0.17 -12.55
C ASN A 43 29.76 1.17 -12.18
N ALA A 44 29.73 1.53 -10.88
CA ALA A 44 30.74 2.41 -10.28
C ALA A 44 31.44 1.67 -9.12
N THR A 45 32.70 1.32 -9.34
CA THR A 45 33.57 0.61 -8.39
C THR A 45 34.38 1.60 -7.56
N ILE A 46 34.69 1.26 -6.30
CA ILE A 46 35.78 1.90 -5.55
C ILE A 46 36.70 0.81 -4.96
N ASN A 47 37.92 0.71 -5.53
CA ASN A 47 39.25 0.60 -4.89
C ASN A 47 39.50 -0.37 -3.71
N ASN A 48 40.65 -1.05 -3.52
CA ASN A 48 41.91 -1.34 -4.26
C ASN A 48 42.78 -2.21 -3.26
N PRO A 49 44.11 -2.45 -3.39
CA PRO A 49 45.00 -2.76 -4.53
C PRO A 49 45.83 -4.08 -4.32
N VAL A 50 46.94 -4.21 -5.06
CA VAL A 50 48.12 -5.13 -4.94
C VAL A 50 48.06 -6.34 -5.89
N ASN A 51 48.44 -6.19 -7.16
CA ASN A 51 49.81 -6.12 -7.73
C ASN A 51 50.52 -7.48 -7.85
N ASN A 52 50.67 -7.95 -9.09
CA ASN A 52 51.90 -8.59 -9.58
C ASN A 52 51.85 -8.72 -11.11
N ASN A 53 52.74 -8.03 -11.83
CA ASN A 53 53.66 -8.72 -12.75
C ASN A 53 54.73 -7.79 -13.32
N VAL A 54 55.95 -8.35 -13.40
CA VAL A 54 57.12 -7.71 -13.99
C VAL A 54 57.23 -8.10 -15.46
N THR A 55 57.36 -7.11 -16.35
CA THR A 55 57.87 -7.32 -17.71
C THR A 55 59.06 -6.38 -17.92
N LYS A 56 60.22 -6.93 -18.31
CA LYS A 56 61.42 -6.14 -18.57
C LYS A 56 61.31 -5.37 -19.88
N ALA A 57 61.81 -4.13 -19.86
CA ALA A 57 61.89 -3.26 -21.02
C ALA A 57 62.91 -3.76 -22.07
N ASN A 58 62.65 -3.42 -23.33
CA ASN A 58 63.67 -3.36 -24.38
C ASN A 58 63.96 -1.89 -24.66
N HIS A 59 65.22 -1.47 -24.55
CA HIS A 59 65.69 -0.17 -25.04
C HIS A 59 66.55 -0.35 -26.27
N THR A 60 66.35 0.52 -27.25
CA THR A 60 67.15 0.66 -28.45
C THR A 60 68.60 1.02 -28.11
N ASN A 61 69.58 0.41 -28.79
CA ASN A 61 70.72 1.17 -29.29
C ASN A 61 71.46 0.44 -30.43
N THR A 62 71.75 1.21 -31.48
CA THR A 62 72.51 0.82 -32.67
C THR A 62 73.93 1.34 -32.55
N SER A 63 74.94 0.54 -32.91
CA SER A 63 76.10 1.04 -33.66
C SER A 63 77.00 -0.08 -34.18
N THR A 64 77.42 0.08 -35.44
CA THR A 64 78.68 -0.38 -36.07
C THR A 64 79.05 -1.87 -35.95
N THR A 65 79.40 -2.58 -37.02
CA THR A 65 80.23 -2.13 -38.16
C THR A 65 79.81 -2.69 -39.52
N GLN A 66 80.09 -1.91 -40.56
CA GLN A 66 80.72 -2.27 -41.85
C GLN A 66 81.06 -3.75 -42.14
N SER A 67 81.14 -4.21 -43.40
CA SER A 67 80.74 -3.69 -44.73
C SER A 67 81.11 -4.75 -45.78
N ASN A 68 80.74 -4.50 -47.05
CA ASN A 68 81.38 -5.05 -48.27
C ASN A 68 81.03 -6.53 -48.56
N ASN A 69 80.41 -6.81 -49.72
CA ASN A 69 81.03 -7.02 -51.04
C ASN A 69 81.98 -8.24 -51.03
N SER A 70 81.91 -9.18 -51.99
CA SER A 70 81.40 -9.04 -53.36
C SER A 70 80.94 -10.37 -53.99
N THR A 71 79.95 -10.26 -54.89
CA THR A 71 79.68 -11.13 -56.05
C THR A 71 80.90 -11.25 -57.00
N PRO A 72 80.84 -12.05 -58.09
CA PRO A 72 80.06 -13.25 -58.43
C PRO A 72 81.02 -14.47 -58.66
N SER A 73 80.63 -15.69 -59.06
CA SER A 73 80.19 -16.04 -60.43
C SER A 73 80.02 -17.57 -60.59
N ASN A 74 79.01 -17.94 -61.40
CA ASN A 74 78.83 -19.17 -62.19
C ASN A 74 79.21 -20.56 -61.65
N ASP A 75 78.16 -21.37 -61.51
CA ASP A 75 77.96 -22.64 -62.23
C ASP A 75 79.20 -23.49 -62.59
N SER A 76 79.40 -24.59 -61.86
CA SER A 76 78.83 -25.88 -62.30
C SER A 76 79.17 -27.04 -61.34
N ASN A 77 78.35 -28.09 -61.39
CA ASN A 77 78.53 -29.41 -60.77
C ASN A 77 78.49 -29.52 -59.22
N SER A 78 77.33 -30.01 -58.76
CA SER A 78 77.15 -31.00 -57.68
C SER A 78 78.43 -31.51 -56.99
N GLN A 79 78.77 -30.92 -55.86
CA GLN A 79 79.57 -31.59 -54.81
C GLN A 79 78.90 -31.42 -53.45
N ASN A 80 78.80 -32.53 -52.72
CA ASN A 80 78.33 -32.55 -51.33
C ASN A 80 79.19 -31.62 -50.48
N ASN A 81 78.61 -30.53 -49.98
CA ASN A 81 79.34 -29.47 -49.28
C ASN A 81 79.78 -29.93 -47.87
N ILE A 82 80.84 -30.72 -47.77
CA ILE A 82 81.47 -31.08 -46.50
C ILE A 82 82.03 -29.79 -45.88
N LYS A 83 81.42 -29.36 -44.77
CA LYS A 83 81.78 -28.12 -44.08
C LYS A 83 82.57 -28.42 -42.82
N ILE A 84 83.88 -28.23 -42.88
CA ILE A 84 84.75 -28.26 -41.71
C ILE A 84 84.61 -26.93 -40.97
N GLN A 85 84.34 -26.98 -39.67
CA GLN A 85 84.24 -25.79 -38.82
C GLN A 85 84.88 -26.09 -37.46
N GLU A 86 85.82 -25.25 -37.05
CA GLU A 86 86.40 -25.31 -35.71
C GLU A 86 85.37 -24.89 -34.66
N THR A 87 85.28 -25.64 -33.55
CA THR A 87 84.36 -25.32 -32.46
C THR A 87 84.85 -25.89 -31.13
N SER A 88 84.69 -25.10 -30.07
CA SER A 88 85.05 -25.50 -28.70
C SER A 88 84.00 -26.42 -28.03
N VAL A 89 82.90 -26.74 -28.72
CA VAL A 89 81.80 -27.56 -28.17
C VAL A 89 81.37 -28.68 -29.12
N THR A 90 81.47 -29.93 -28.66
CA THR A 90 81.02 -31.12 -29.40
C THR A 90 79.49 -31.21 -29.42
N LYS A 91 78.87 -30.62 -30.45
CA LYS A 91 77.45 -30.88 -30.75
C LYS A 91 77.31 -32.29 -31.33
N SER A 92 76.99 -33.27 -30.50
CA SER A 92 76.61 -34.62 -30.94
C SER A 92 75.26 -34.58 -31.68
N GLN A 93 75.30 -34.32 -32.98
CA GLN A 93 74.18 -34.52 -33.90
C GLN A 93 74.50 -35.64 -34.89
N LYS A 94 73.49 -36.28 -35.46
CA LYS A 94 73.68 -37.40 -36.39
C LYS A 94 74.39 -36.87 -37.65
N GLY A 95 75.58 -37.38 -37.96
CA GLY A 95 76.35 -37.00 -39.15
C GLY A 95 77.51 -36.03 -38.92
N THR A 96 77.80 -35.64 -37.67
CA THR A 96 79.00 -34.87 -37.32
C THR A 96 80.09 -35.81 -36.81
N LEU A 97 81.33 -35.64 -37.28
CA LEU A 97 82.50 -36.43 -36.87
C LEU A 97 83.68 -35.49 -36.56
N THR A 98 84.34 -35.68 -35.42
CA THR A 98 85.57 -34.95 -35.07
C THR A 98 86.74 -35.58 -35.80
N VAL A 99 87.30 -34.87 -36.79
CA VAL A 99 88.43 -35.35 -37.60
C VAL A 99 89.80 -35.04 -36.98
N ALA A 100 89.93 -33.93 -36.24
CA ALA A 100 91.17 -33.54 -35.56
C ALA A 100 90.88 -32.77 -34.27
N THR A 101 91.85 -32.75 -33.36
CA THR A 101 91.87 -31.94 -32.13
C THR A 101 93.19 -31.18 -31.99
N LEU A 102 93.12 -29.91 -31.56
CA LEU A 102 94.29 -29.05 -31.34
C LEU A 102 94.61 -29.01 -29.84
N ASN A 103 95.78 -29.52 -29.45
CA ASN A 103 96.27 -29.50 -28.07
C ASN A 103 97.65 -28.84 -28.01
N ASN A 104 97.81 -27.79 -27.21
CA ASN A 104 99.06 -27.06 -26.99
C ASN A 104 99.86 -26.77 -28.29
N GLY A 105 99.18 -26.25 -29.31
CA GLY A 105 99.79 -25.88 -30.60
C GLY A 105 100.08 -27.05 -31.54
N THR A 106 99.82 -28.29 -31.15
CA THR A 106 100.00 -29.49 -31.99
C THR A 106 98.64 -30.02 -32.44
N VAL A 107 98.48 -30.28 -33.74
CA VAL A 107 97.24 -30.85 -34.32
C VAL A 107 97.34 -32.38 -34.32
N ASN A 108 96.46 -33.04 -33.56
CA ASN A 108 96.29 -34.48 -33.58
C ASN A 108 95.09 -34.84 -34.46
N ILE A 109 95.31 -35.58 -35.55
CA ILE A 109 94.22 -36.15 -36.35
C ILE A 109 93.67 -37.37 -35.62
N VAL A 110 92.35 -37.40 -35.40
CA VAL A 110 91.68 -38.43 -34.58
C VAL A 110 91.04 -39.51 -35.46
N ASN A 111 90.47 -39.12 -36.61
CA ASN A 111 89.77 -40.02 -37.52
C ASN A 111 90.13 -39.72 -38.98
N ASN A 112 90.56 -40.76 -39.72
CA ASN A 112 90.96 -40.65 -41.13
C ASN A 112 89.88 -41.14 -42.13
N SER A 113 88.67 -41.47 -41.65
CA SER A 113 87.54 -41.90 -42.47
C SER A 113 86.41 -40.87 -42.44
N PHE A 114 85.72 -40.70 -43.57
CA PHE A 114 84.48 -39.92 -43.63
C PHE A 114 83.37 -40.60 -42.81
N PRO A 115 82.44 -39.84 -42.20
CA PRO A 115 81.26 -40.41 -41.56
C PRO A 115 80.37 -41.15 -42.57
N GLU A 116 79.62 -42.14 -42.09
CA GLU A 116 78.60 -42.84 -42.90
C GLU A 116 77.62 -41.86 -43.55
N GLN A 117 77.25 -42.12 -44.81
CA GLN A 117 76.25 -41.30 -45.50
C GLN A 117 74.89 -41.39 -44.79
N ILE A 118 74.30 -40.23 -44.51
CA ILE A 118 72.94 -40.13 -43.98
C ILE A 118 71.99 -39.84 -45.12
N ASP A 119 71.11 -40.80 -45.45
CA ASP A 119 69.98 -40.53 -46.31
C ASP A 119 68.93 -39.68 -45.56
N ILE A 120 68.91 -38.39 -45.91
CA ILE A 120 67.96 -37.39 -45.40
C ILE A 120 66.52 -37.61 -45.87
N ASN A 121 66.27 -38.52 -46.83
CA ASN A 121 64.92 -38.85 -47.30
C ASN A 121 64.23 -39.94 -46.48
N VAL A 122 64.96 -40.69 -45.63
CA VAL A 122 64.37 -41.70 -44.74
C VAL A 122 63.68 -41.02 -43.55
N LYS A 123 62.40 -40.68 -43.76
CA LYS A 123 61.53 -40.11 -42.73
C LYS A 123 61.34 -41.12 -41.59
N ALA A 124 61.93 -40.85 -40.43
CA ALA A 124 61.90 -41.74 -39.27
C ALA A 124 60.46 -42.17 -38.92
N ASN A 125 60.22 -43.48 -38.90
CA ASN A 125 58.89 -44.04 -38.75
C ASN A 125 58.36 -43.74 -37.33
N LYS A 126 57.26 -42.99 -37.20
CA LYS A 126 56.77 -42.47 -35.90
C LYS A 126 56.27 -43.55 -34.92
N ILE A 127 56.25 -44.82 -35.31
CA ILE A 127 55.77 -45.95 -34.51
C ILE A 127 56.89 -46.96 -34.31
N VAL A 128 57.16 -47.31 -33.05
CA VAL A 128 58.15 -48.32 -32.64
C VAL A 128 57.51 -49.35 -31.72
N THR A 129 57.95 -50.61 -31.80
CA THR A 129 57.48 -51.66 -30.89
C THR A 129 58.31 -51.61 -29.60
N LYS A 130 57.65 -51.36 -28.46
CA LYS A 130 58.27 -51.40 -27.13
C LYS A 130 57.48 -52.35 -26.24
N ASN A 131 58.17 -53.34 -25.66
CA ASN A 131 57.58 -54.38 -24.81
C ASN A 131 56.36 -55.07 -25.47
N GLY A 132 56.50 -55.47 -26.74
CA GLY A 132 55.44 -56.14 -27.51
C GLY A 132 54.27 -55.26 -27.98
N LYS A 133 54.14 -54.01 -27.52
CA LYS A 133 53.09 -53.08 -27.95
C LYS A 133 53.64 -52.04 -28.94
N ARG A 134 52.84 -51.68 -29.95
CA ARG A 134 53.18 -50.60 -30.90
C ARG A 134 52.96 -49.27 -30.19
N VAL A 135 54.01 -48.46 -30.05
CA VAL A 135 53.96 -47.15 -29.37
C VAL A 135 54.41 -46.06 -30.34
N ARG A 136 53.62 -45.00 -30.45
CA ARG A 136 53.99 -43.81 -31.23
C ARG A 136 54.99 -42.96 -30.42
N ILE A 137 56.13 -42.62 -31.02
CA ILE A 137 57.04 -41.62 -30.44
C ILE A 137 56.39 -40.25 -30.59
N MET A 138 56.00 -39.65 -29.47
CA MET A 138 55.48 -38.29 -29.39
C MET A 138 56.57 -37.34 -28.87
N THR A 139 56.64 -36.14 -29.44
CA THR A 139 57.44 -35.05 -28.88
C THR A 139 56.82 -34.55 -27.56
N LYS A 140 57.63 -33.93 -26.68
CA LYS A 140 57.13 -33.36 -25.41
C LYS A 140 55.97 -32.37 -25.63
N ARG A 141 55.97 -31.63 -26.75
CA ARG A 141 54.87 -30.72 -27.12
C ARG A 141 53.61 -31.47 -27.53
N GLU A 142 53.69 -32.45 -28.44
CA GLU A 142 52.54 -33.30 -28.84
C GLU A 142 51.89 -33.98 -27.61
N LEU A 143 52.69 -34.46 -26.65
CA LEU A 143 52.20 -35.10 -25.44
C LEU A 143 51.45 -34.13 -24.51
N ILE A 144 51.99 -32.93 -24.28
CA ILE A 144 51.32 -31.89 -23.47
C ILE A 144 50.04 -31.42 -24.15
N THR A 145 50.05 -31.17 -25.46
CA THR A 145 48.84 -30.78 -26.21
C THR A 145 47.74 -31.84 -26.12
N ASN A 146 48.07 -33.12 -26.22
CA ASN A 146 47.09 -34.20 -26.06
C ASN A 146 46.52 -34.29 -24.64
N ILE A 147 47.34 -34.06 -23.60
CA ILE A 147 46.87 -34.04 -22.19
C ILE A 147 45.94 -32.84 -21.96
N ILE A 148 46.31 -31.64 -22.42
CA ILE A 148 45.48 -30.44 -22.31
C ILE A 148 44.17 -30.63 -23.06
N LEU A 149 44.21 -31.13 -24.30
CA LEU A 149 43.02 -31.39 -25.11
C LEU A 149 42.11 -32.43 -24.42
N SER A 150 42.68 -33.51 -23.87
CA SER A 150 41.94 -34.51 -23.10
C SER A 150 41.29 -33.92 -21.84
N PHE A 151 41.99 -33.03 -21.12
CA PHE A 151 41.46 -32.37 -19.94
C PHE A 151 40.29 -31.42 -20.29
N PHE A 152 40.44 -30.62 -21.35
CA PHE A 152 39.34 -29.80 -21.88
C PHE A 152 38.15 -30.65 -22.36
N PHE A 153 38.40 -31.83 -22.96
CA PHE A 153 37.34 -32.74 -23.38
C PHE A 153 36.57 -33.31 -22.18
N VAL A 154 37.27 -33.68 -21.10
CA VAL A 154 36.63 -34.11 -19.85
C VAL A 154 35.85 -32.96 -19.19
N LEU A 155 36.43 -31.75 -19.13
CA LEU A 155 35.72 -30.55 -18.64
C LEU A 155 34.46 -30.23 -19.46
N ALA A 156 34.51 -30.37 -20.78
CA ALA A 156 33.36 -30.17 -21.65
C ALA A 156 32.29 -31.24 -21.41
N LEU A 157 32.67 -32.52 -21.26
CA LEU A 157 31.73 -33.60 -20.90
C LEU A 157 31.10 -33.38 -19.52
N CYS A 158 31.87 -32.95 -18.52
CA CYS A 158 31.35 -32.58 -17.20
C CYS A 158 30.42 -31.36 -17.27
N GLY A 159 30.75 -30.34 -18.07
CA GLY A 159 29.92 -29.15 -18.26
C GLY A 159 28.61 -29.44 -18.99
N VAL A 160 28.65 -30.26 -20.04
CA VAL A 160 27.44 -30.73 -20.76
C VAL A 160 26.60 -31.67 -19.88
N GLY A 161 27.24 -32.57 -19.13
CA GLY A 161 26.54 -33.45 -18.18
C GLY A 161 25.86 -32.67 -17.06
N TYR A 162 26.56 -31.69 -16.47
CA TYR A 162 26.00 -30.79 -15.46
C TYR A 162 24.89 -29.89 -16.03
N GLY A 163 25.09 -29.34 -17.24
CA GLY A 163 24.09 -28.51 -17.92
C GLY A 163 22.80 -29.26 -18.27
N THR A 164 22.93 -30.47 -18.81
CA THR A 164 21.77 -31.34 -19.11
C THR A 164 21.09 -31.82 -17.83
N TYR A 165 21.86 -32.23 -16.80
CA TYR A 165 21.32 -32.54 -15.48
C TYR A 165 20.55 -31.35 -14.88
N TYR A 166 21.14 -30.15 -14.87
CA TYR A 166 20.51 -28.94 -14.31
C TYR A 166 19.26 -28.53 -15.08
N TYR A 167 19.28 -28.62 -16.41
CA TYR A 167 18.11 -28.37 -17.26
C TYR A 167 16.97 -29.37 -16.95
N ILE A 168 17.27 -30.68 -16.92
CA ILE A 168 16.28 -31.72 -16.57
C ILE A 168 15.78 -31.51 -15.14
N PHE A 169 16.65 -31.19 -14.18
CA PHE A 169 16.28 -30.95 -12.79
C PHE A 169 15.41 -29.71 -12.62
N ARG A 170 15.69 -28.62 -13.34
CA ARG A 170 14.92 -27.37 -13.28
C ARG A 170 13.58 -27.47 -14.00
N ASN A 171 13.51 -28.23 -15.09
CA ASN A 171 12.30 -28.43 -15.89
C ASN A 171 11.45 -29.64 -15.45
N ASN A 172 11.88 -30.40 -14.44
CA ASN A 172 11.09 -31.52 -13.92
C ASN A 172 9.99 -30.99 -12.97
N PRO A 173 8.70 -31.08 -13.32
CA PRO A 173 7.60 -30.57 -12.49
C PRO A 173 7.54 -31.22 -11.10
N ARG A 174 8.14 -32.41 -10.90
CA ARG A 174 8.23 -33.09 -9.59
C ARG A 174 9.12 -32.35 -8.57
N ASN A 175 9.93 -31.39 -9.02
CA ASN A 175 10.86 -30.63 -8.17
C ASN A 175 10.26 -29.32 -7.61
N PHE A 176 8.94 -29.13 -7.68
CA PHE A 176 8.24 -27.98 -7.08
C PHE A 176 8.54 -27.82 -5.58
N GLU A 177 8.48 -26.58 -5.06
CA GLU A 177 8.56 -26.30 -3.62
C GLU A 177 7.22 -25.76 -3.13
N THR A 178 6.85 -26.10 -1.90
CA THR A 178 5.62 -25.64 -1.24
C THR A 178 5.83 -24.28 -0.56
N LYS A 179 4.81 -23.43 -0.58
CA LYS A 179 4.79 -22.11 0.08
C LYS A 179 4.26 -22.21 1.50
N ASN A 180 4.72 -21.32 2.37
CA ASN A 180 3.98 -21.03 3.59
C ASN A 180 2.86 -20.05 3.19
N VAL A 181 1.61 -20.49 3.32
CA VAL A 181 0.44 -19.69 2.96
C VAL A 181 -0.13 -19.06 4.23
N THR A 182 -0.46 -17.78 4.16
CA THR A 182 -1.17 -17.07 5.23
C THR A 182 -2.52 -16.65 4.66
N VAL A 183 -3.60 -16.91 5.39
CA VAL A 183 -4.97 -16.54 5.02
C VAL A 183 -5.60 -15.82 6.20
N GLU A 184 -6.31 -14.73 5.92
CA GLU A 184 -7.05 -14.00 6.94
C GLU A 184 -8.24 -14.82 7.43
N TYR A 185 -8.51 -14.81 8.73
CA TYR A 185 -9.68 -15.49 9.27
C TYR A 185 -10.98 -14.92 8.69
N GLY A 186 -11.94 -15.79 8.38
CA GLY A 186 -13.18 -15.45 7.68
C GLY A 186 -13.07 -15.28 6.15
N GLU A 187 -11.87 -15.21 5.56
CA GLU A 187 -11.72 -15.23 4.09
C GLU A 187 -11.75 -16.65 3.51
N GLU A 188 -12.13 -16.78 2.23
CA GLU A 188 -12.13 -18.07 1.55
C GLU A 188 -10.70 -18.60 1.36
N ILE A 189 -10.44 -19.82 1.87
CA ILE A 189 -9.17 -20.51 1.67
C ILE A 189 -8.94 -20.73 0.17
N PRO A 190 -7.85 -20.21 -0.44
CA PRO A 190 -7.66 -20.30 -1.88
C PRO A 190 -7.58 -21.75 -2.35
N VAL A 191 -8.26 -22.09 -3.45
CA VAL A 191 -8.28 -23.48 -3.98
C VAL A 191 -7.30 -23.73 -5.14
N SER A 192 -6.73 -22.67 -5.74
CA SER A 192 -5.74 -22.81 -6.82
C SER A 192 -4.37 -23.25 -6.29
N VAL A 193 -3.79 -24.27 -6.92
CA VAL A 193 -2.46 -24.83 -6.61
C VAL A 193 -1.36 -23.77 -6.67
N LYS A 194 -1.50 -22.74 -7.52
CA LYS A 194 -0.51 -21.65 -7.69
C LYS A 194 -0.22 -20.89 -6.40
N ASN A 195 -1.20 -20.81 -5.48
CA ASN A 195 -1.03 -20.17 -4.18
C ASN A 195 -0.15 -21.00 -3.23
N TYR A 196 -0.03 -22.30 -3.47
CA TYR A 196 0.66 -23.26 -2.60
C TYR A 196 2.03 -23.70 -3.10
N ILE A 197 2.40 -23.46 -4.37
CA ILE A 197 3.71 -23.87 -4.90
C ILE A 197 4.50 -22.75 -5.56
N ASN A 198 5.82 -22.85 -5.50
CA ASN A 198 6.79 -21.88 -6.03
C ASN A 198 7.13 -22.16 -7.51
N LEU A 199 6.10 -22.21 -8.36
CA LEU A 199 6.22 -22.34 -9.82
C LEU A 199 5.20 -21.40 -10.49
N THR A 200 5.63 -20.69 -11.54
CA THR A 200 4.79 -19.74 -12.29
C THR A 200 4.03 -20.40 -13.44
N ASP A 201 4.74 -21.23 -14.21
CA ASP A 201 4.21 -21.89 -15.40
C ASP A 201 3.84 -23.35 -15.07
N ILE A 202 2.63 -23.56 -14.57
CA ILE A 202 2.10 -24.88 -14.23
C ILE A 202 0.80 -25.21 -14.96
N SER A 203 0.67 -26.47 -15.38
CA SER A 203 -0.62 -27.08 -15.69
C SER A 203 -1.28 -27.45 -14.36
N GLU A 204 -2.20 -26.62 -13.86
CA GLU A 204 -2.90 -26.90 -12.58
C GLU A 204 -3.58 -28.28 -12.53
N PRO A 205 -4.20 -28.82 -13.60
CA PRO A 205 -4.79 -30.16 -13.59
C PRO A 205 -3.81 -31.32 -13.32
N ASP A 206 -2.50 -31.11 -13.54
CA ASP A 206 -1.48 -32.13 -13.26
C ASP A 206 -1.17 -32.26 -11.76
N TYR A 207 -1.57 -31.26 -10.96
CA TYR A 207 -1.33 -31.20 -9.53
C TYR A 207 -2.64 -31.42 -8.76
N ASN A 208 -2.58 -32.25 -7.72
CA ASN A 208 -3.69 -32.43 -6.80
C ASN A 208 -3.33 -31.79 -5.44
N LEU A 209 -4.15 -30.83 -5.02
CA LEU A 209 -4.09 -30.14 -3.74
C LEU A 209 -5.09 -30.79 -2.76
N ASP A 210 -4.56 -31.28 -1.64
CA ASP A 210 -5.32 -31.85 -0.53
C ASP A 210 -5.32 -30.87 0.65
N LEU A 211 -6.49 -30.27 0.88
CA LEU A 211 -6.80 -29.38 2.00
C LEU A 211 -7.63 -30.09 3.10
N SER A 212 -7.80 -31.42 3.06
CA SER A 212 -8.72 -32.14 3.97
C SER A 212 -8.37 -32.04 5.46
N ALA A 213 -7.12 -31.72 5.78
CA ALA A 213 -6.63 -31.48 7.15
C ALA A 213 -6.66 -29.99 7.56
N VAL A 214 -7.04 -29.09 6.65
CA VAL A 214 -7.16 -27.66 6.91
C VAL A 214 -8.59 -27.38 7.38
N LYS A 215 -8.72 -26.69 8.51
CA LYS A 215 -10.01 -26.25 9.03
C LYS A 215 -10.22 -24.76 8.74
N ASN A 216 -11.46 -24.31 8.80
CA ASN A 216 -11.79 -22.88 8.84
C ASN A 216 -11.81 -22.35 10.28
N GLU A 217 -10.71 -22.54 11.01
CA GLU A 217 -10.48 -22.14 12.40
C GLU A 217 -9.09 -21.49 12.48
N ILE A 218 -8.85 -20.60 13.44
CA ILE A 218 -7.53 -19.99 13.62
C ILE A 218 -6.50 -21.04 14.05
N GLY A 219 -5.35 -21.05 13.39
CA GLY A 219 -4.28 -22.00 13.64
C GLY A 219 -3.39 -22.27 12.43
N THR A 220 -2.44 -23.19 12.59
CA THR A 220 -1.58 -23.64 11.50
C THR A 220 -1.90 -25.09 11.16
N TYR A 221 -2.19 -25.34 9.88
CA TYR A 221 -2.56 -26.65 9.34
C TYR A 221 -1.55 -27.08 8.27
N THR A 222 -1.45 -28.38 8.04
CA THR A 222 -0.66 -28.94 6.94
C THR A 222 -1.55 -29.26 5.76
N TYR A 223 -1.21 -28.75 4.58
CA TYR A 223 -1.79 -29.18 3.31
C TYR A 223 -0.80 -30.10 2.56
N LYS A 224 -1.28 -30.84 1.57
CA LYS A 224 -0.42 -31.62 0.66
C LYS A 224 -0.64 -31.18 -0.78
N VAL A 225 0.43 -31.10 -1.54
CA VAL A 225 0.39 -31.01 -3.01
C VAL A 225 1.06 -32.25 -3.57
N SER A 226 0.45 -32.84 -4.58
CA SER A 226 0.95 -34.04 -5.25
C SER A 226 1.05 -33.85 -6.77
N TYR A 227 2.12 -34.39 -7.35
CA TYR A 227 2.37 -34.45 -8.79
C TYR A 227 2.87 -35.86 -9.13
N GLY A 228 2.05 -36.65 -9.80
CA GLY A 228 2.29 -38.09 -9.97
C GLY A 228 2.52 -38.76 -8.61
N ASN A 229 3.62 -39.50 -8.46
CA ASN A 229 3.99 -40.16 -7.20
C ASN A 229 4.76 -39.26 -6.21
N THR A 230 5.01 -37.98 -6.51
CA THR A 230 5.67 -37.06 -5.57
C THR A 230 4.60 -36.32 -4.77
N VAL A 231 4.66 -36.44 -3.43
CA VAL A 231 3.84 -35.66 -2.50
C VAL A 231 4.76 -34.75 -1.69
N LYS A 232 4.39 -33.49 -1.51
CA LYS A 232 5.05 -32.54 -0.60
C LYS A 232 4.02 -31.89 0.30
N THR A 233 4.42 -31.64 1.55
CA THR A 233 3.62 -30.96 2.57
C THR A 233 4.07 -29.52 2.73
N GLY A 234 3.12 -28.60 2.77
CA GLY A 234 3.36 -27.23 3.23
C GLY A 234 2.44 -26.85 4.38
N THR A 235 2.63 -25.65 4.92
CA THR A 235 1.82 -25.11 6.01
C THR A 235 0.95 -23.96 5.53
N ILE A 236 -0.30 -23.97 5.94
CA ILE A 236 -1.21 -22.82 5.86
C ILE A 236 -1.50 -22.34 7.28
N THR A 237 -1.32 -21.04 7.52
CA THR A 237 -1.68 -20.38 8.78
C THR A 237 -2.89 -19.51 8.54
N ILE A 238 -3.93 -19.73 9.34
CA ILE A 238 -5.11 -18.88 9.42
C ILE A 238 -4.94 -18.04 10.68
N ASN A 239 -4.92 -16.72 10.50
CA ASN A 239 -4.80 -15.76 11.58
C ASN A 239 -5.74 -14.58 11.32
N ASP A 240 -6.19 -13.95 12.39
CA ASP A 240 -6.92 -12.68 12.31
C ASP A 240 -5.94 -11.52 12.53
N THR A 241 -6.00 -10.53 11.66
CA THR A 241 -5.19 -9.30 11.70
C THR A 241 -6.02 -8.03 11.47
N LYS A 242 -7.31 -8.20 11.16
CA LYS A 242 -8.25 -7.09 10.95
C LYS A 242 -8.92 -6.75 12.27
N ALA A 243 -9.24 -5.48 12.43
CA ALA A 243 -10.06 -5.02 13.53
C ALA A 243 -11.54 -5.03 13.12
N PRO A 244 -12.47 -5.24 14.07
CA PRO A 244 -13.90 -5.27 13.79
C PRO A 244 -14.43 -4.05 13.03
N VAL A 245 -15.46 -4.27 12.22
CA VAL A 245 -16.14 -3.23 11.46
C VAL A 245 -17.44 -2.83 12.16
N ILE A 246 -17.61 -1.54 12.44
CA ILE A 246 -18.84 -0.98 13.00
C ILE A 246 -19.66 -0.29 11.92
N THR A 247 -20.98 -0.55 11.94
CA THR A 247 -21.99 0.26 11.25
C THR A 247 -22.70 1.12 12.28
N PHE A 248 -22.77 2.44 12.05
CA PHE A 248 -23.49 3.37 12.91
C PHE A 248 -24.97 3.48 12.54
N LYS A 249 -25.82 3.76 13.54
CA LYS A 249 -27.21 4.17 13.34
C LYS A 249 -27.27 5.52 12.63
N THR A 250 -28.28 5.69 11.77
CA THR A 250 -28.64 7.03 11.29
C THR A 250 -29.37 7.74 12.42
N LEU A 251 -28.73 8.76 12.99
CA LEU A 251 -29.28 9.52 14.12
C LEU A 251 -29.87 10.84 13.66
N ASN A 252 -31.04 11.14 14.22
CA ASN A 252 -31.65 12.46 14.15
C ASN A 252 -31.01 13.38 15.20
N ASP A 253 -31.50 14.62 15.24
CA ASP A 253 -31.22 15.57 16.32
C ASP A 253 -31.50 14.95 17.70
N ILE A 254 -30.58 15.14 18.64
CA ILE A 254 -30.66 14.61 20.02
C ILE A 254 -30.89 15.77 20.98
N ASP A 255 -31.88 15.65 21.86
CA ASP A 255 -32.14 16.65 22.91
C ASP A 255 -30.92 16.83 23.83
N SER A 256 -30.62 18.07 24.21
CA SER A 256 -29.63 18.40 25.23
C SER A 256 -29.90 17.68 26.56
N ASP A 257 -28.84 17.42 27.32
CA ASP A 257 -28.87 16.66 28.58
C ASP A 257 -29.33 15.19 28.42
N THR A 258 -29.33 14.64 27.20
CA THR A 258 -29.54 13.21 26.95
C THR A 258 -28.24 12.43 27.16
N GLU A 259 -28.27 11.37 27.97
CA GLU A 259 -27.14 10.46 28.14
C GLU A 259 -26.95 9.59 26.87
N ILE A 260 -25.81 9.72 26.21
CA ILE A 260 -25.46 8.93 25.02
C ILE A 260 -24.88 7.59 25.46
N THR A 261 -25.54 6.50 25.09
CA THR A 261 -25.04 5.13 25.28
C THR A 261 -24.53 4.54 23.97
N LYS A 262 -23.64 3.55 24.03
CA LYS A 262 -23.06 2.91 22.83
C LYS A 262 -24.10 2.26 21.92
N ASP A 263 -25.16 1.68 22.49
CA ASP A 263 -26.23 1.00 21.75
C ASP A 263 -27.19 1.98 21.05
N MET A 264 -27.18 3.26 21.46
CA MET A 264 -27.82 4.34 20.70
C MET A 264 -27.01 4.72 19.45
N LEU A 265 -25.70 4.43 19.40
CA LEU A 265 -24.84 4.83 18.29
C LEU A 265 -24.62 3.70 17.27
N VAL A 266 -24.47 2.45 17.73
CA VAL A 266 -24.05 1.31 16.90
C VAL A 266 -25.26 0.51 16.41
N GLU A 267 -25.34 0.28 15.09
CA GLU A 267 -26.34 -0.58 14.45
C GLU A 267 -25.88 -2.04 14.41
N SER A 268 -24.64 -2.28 13.95
CA SER A 268 -23.98 -3.59 13.97
C SER A 268 -22.49 -3.44 14.28
N CYS A 269 -21.90 -4.49 14.85
CA CYS A 269 -20.47 -4.72 14.77
C CYS A 269 -20.21 -6.12 14.21
N GLU A 270 -19.30 -6.22 13.25
CA GLU A 270 -19.04 -7.40 12.45
C GLU A 270 -17.55 -7.75 12.50
N ASP A 271 -17.26 -8.97 12.95
CA ASP A 271 -15.92 -9.57 12.95
C ASP A 271 -16.03 -11.11 12.95
N PRO A 272 -15.19 -11.85 12.20
CA PRO A 272 -15.18 -13.32 12.23
C PRO A 272 -14.83 -13.92 13.60
N SER A 273 -14.07 -13.19 14.43
CA SER A 273 -13.56 -13.63 15.73
C SER A 273 -14.32 -13.05 16.93
N ASP A 274 -15.57 -12.60 16.69
CA ASP A 274 -16.48 -11.88 17.61
C ASP A 274 -16.15 -10.39 17.74
N CYS A 275 -17.16 -9.56 18.03
CA CYS A 275 -16.95 -8.13 18.27
C CYS A 275 -17.56 -7.64 19.57
N THR A 276 -16.73 -6.93 20.34
CA THR A 276 -17.14 -6.08 21.45
C THR A 276 -16.86 -4.62 21.11
N TYR A 277 -17.67 -3.69 21.65
CA TYR A 277 -17.45 -2.26 21.47
C TYR A 277 -17.85 -1.47 22.72
N ASP A 278 -17.23 -0.29 22.90
CA ASP A 278 -17.60 0.65 23.95
C ASP A 278 -17.28 2.12 23.59
N LEU A 279 -17.90 3.05 24.31
CA LEU A 279 -17.58 4.48 24.24
C LEU A 279 -16.20 4.73 24.86
N THR A 280 -15.33 5.48 24.17
CA THR A 280 -14.01 5.85 24.72
C THR A 280 -14.12 6.80 25.91
N SER A 281 -15.19 7.59 25.95
CA SER A 281 -15.46 8.62 26.93
C SER A 281 -16.95 8.99 26.90
N PRO A 282 -17.52 9.49 28.01
CA PRO A 282 -18.83 10.13 28.00
C PRO A 282 -18.90 11.27 26.97
N VAL A 283 -20.07 11.45 26.35
CA VAL A 283 -20.33 12.53 25.41
C VAL A 283 -21.01 13.68 26.16
N ASP A 284 -20.46 14.89 26.07
CA ASP A 284 -21.10 16.09 26.61
C ASP A 284 -22.25 16.52 25.69
N THR A 285 -23.48 16.47 26.22
CA THR A 285 -24.72 16.90 25.55
C THR A 285 -25.36 18.11 26.23
N THR A 286 -24.67 18.78 27.15
CA THR A 286 -25.24 19.91 27.92
C THR A 286 -25.48 21.15 27.06
N ASN A 287 -24.72 21.31 25.98
CA ASN A 287 -24.79 22.47 25.08
C ASN A 287 -25.22 22.03 23.67
N PRO A 288 -26.23 22.68 23.06
CA PRO A 288 -26.60 22.44 21.67
C PRO A 288 -25.47 22.74 20.69
N GLY A 289 -25.34 21.91 19.64
CA GLY A 289 -24.32 22.02 18.60
C GLY A 289 -23.85 20.66 18.08
N GLU A 290 -22.87 20.68 17.16
CA GLU A 290 -22.22 19.45 16.69
C GLU A 290 -21.20 18.97 17.75
N VAL A 291 -21.36 17.73 18.21
CA VAL A 291 -20.40 17.05 19.12
C VAL A 291 -19.89 15.77 18.45
N THR A 292 -18.72 15.30 18.87
CA THR A 292 -18.14 14.03 18.37
C THR A 292 -18.17 12.97 19.47
N ALA A 293 -18.73 11.82 19.16
CA ALA A 293 -18.63 10.61 19.98
C ALA A 293 -17.62 9.64 19.34
N SER A 294 -16.96 8.85 20.18
CA SER A 294 -15.90 7.93 19.79
C SER A 294 -16.17 6.54 20.38
N ILE A 295 -16.14 5.51 19.53
CA ILE A 295 -16.34 4.11 19.89
C ILE A 295 -15.06 3.33 19.58
N THR A 296 -14.55 2.55 20.53
CA THR A 296 -13.53 1.55 20.27
C THR A 296 -14.22 0.21 20.00
N ALA A 297 -13.94 -0.39 18.85
CA ALA A 297 -14.29 -1.79 18.56
C ALA A 297 -13.10 -2.70 18.84
N LYS A 298 -13.35 -3.91 19.34
CA LYS A 298 -12.30 -4.90 19.65
C LYS A 298 -12.81 -6.33 19.52
N ASP A 299 -11.99 -7.18 18.92
CA ASP A 299 -12.21 -8.61 18.80
C ASP A 299 -11.72 -9.41 20.04
N ASN A 300 -11.85 -10.75 20.00
CA ASN A 300 -11.32 -11.64 21.04
C ASN A 300 -9.80 -11.90 20.95
N LEU A 301 -9.11 -11.41 19.92
CA LEU A 301 -7.70 -11.72 19.63
C LEU A 301 -6.75 -10.56 19.92
N GLY A 302 -7.29 -9.35 20.11
CA GLY A 302 -6.56 -8.13 20.41
C GLY A 302 -6.58 -7.08 19.30
N ASN A 303 -7.15 -7.36 18.13
CA ASN A 303 -7.28 -6.36 17.08
C ASN A 303 -8.36 -5.35 17.48
N SER A 304 -8.07 -4.06 17.28
CA SER A 304 -8.92 -2.97 17.77
C SER A 304 -8.83 -1.75 16.89
N LYS A 305 -9.92 -0.99 16.82
CA LYS A 305 -10.00 0.23 16.02
C LYS A 305 -11.02 1.21 16.61
N ASP A 306 -10.62 2.48 16.60
CA ASP A 306 -11.49 3.58 17.00
C ASP A 306 -12.28 4.13 15.80
N TYR A 307 -13.53 4.45 16.06
CA TYR A 307 -14.49 5.01 15.12
C TYR A 307 -15.09 6.28 15.69
N THR A 308 -15.22 7.33 14.88
CA THR A 308 -15.82 8.61 15.29
C THR A 308 -17.13 8.86 14.57
N ILE A 309 -18.12 9.39 15.29
CA ILE A 309 -19.41 9.82 14.76
C ILE A 309 -19.72 11.24 15.24
N LYS A 310 -20.29 12.05 14.34
CA LYS A 310 -20.79 13.39 14.65
C LYS A 310 -22.26 13.30 15.04
N LEU A 311 -22.62 13.95 16.13
CA LEU A 311 -23.99 14.03 16.65
C LEU A 311 -24.43 15.51 16.63
N ASN A 312 -25.68 15.77 16.26
CA ASN A 312 -26.27 17.11 16.38
C ASN A 312 -27.11 17.18 17.65
N ILE A 313 -26.67 17.98 18.62
CA ILE A 313 -27.40 18.21 19.87
C ILE A 313 -28.28 19.46 19.69
N ILE A 314 -29.57 19.34 19.97
CA ILE A 314 -30.54 20.44 19.92
C ILE A 314 -30.96 20.89 21.32
N GLU A 315 -31.45 22.12 21.43
CA GLU A 315 -31.99 22.64 22.69
C GLU A 315 -33.26 21.88 23.08
N LYS A 316 -33.21 21.14 24.18
CA LYS A 316 -34.35 20.38 24.68
C LYS A 316 -35.50 21.30 25.08
N ILE A 317 -36.70 21.00 24.55
CA ILE A 317 -37.92 21.79 24.78
C ILE A 317 -38.90 21.05 25.69
N ILE A 318 -39.26 21.71 26.80
CA ILE A 318 -40.30 21.30 27.73
C ILE A 318 -41.60 22.01 27.34
N ASN A 319 -42.64 21.24 27.03
CA ASN A 319 -43.95 21.78 26.68
C ASN A 319 -44.86 21.83 27.93
N ILE A 320 -45.57 22.95 28.12
CA ILE A 320 -46.58 23.12 29.17
C ILE A 320 -47.85 23.65 28.54
N VAL A 321 -48.96 22.97 28.80
CA VAL A 321 -50.29 23.40 28.36
C VAL A 321 -51.04 23.97 29.56
N CYS A 322 -51.41 25.25 29.50
CA CYS A 322 -52.24 25.92 30.50
C CYS A 322 -53.61 26.25 29.90
N LYS A 323 -54.68 25.71 30.50
CA LYS A 323 -56.06 25.89 30.03
C LYS A 323 -56.90 26.62 31.06
N GLY A 324 -57.61 27.66 30.65
CA GLY A 324 -58.51 28.43 31.51
C GLY A 324 -59.76 28.82 30.75
N THR A 325 -60.89 28.85 31.43
CA THR A 325 -62.20 29.18 30.85
C THR A 325 -62.93 30.15 31.77
N VAL A 326 -63.42 31.25 31.21
CA VAL A 326 -64.12 32.32 31.95
C VAL A 326 -65.38 32.76 31.21
N VAL A 327 -66.43 33.11 31.96
CA VAL A 327 -67.58 33.82 31.42
C VAL A 327 -67.25 35.30 31.41
N THR A 328 -67.23 35.92 30.24
CA THR A 328 -66.83 37.32 30.05
C THR A 328 -67.71 38.00 28.99
N THR A 329 -67.41 39.25 28.68
CA THR A 329 -68.08 40.03 27.64
C THR A 329 -67.07 40.37 26.55
N ASP A 330 -67.45 40.20 25.28
CA ASP A 330 -66.61 40.55 24.13
C ASP A 330 -66.57 42.08 23.86
N GLU A 331 -65.78 42.50 22.87
CA GLU A 331 -65.62 43.91 22.50
C GLU A 331 -66.92 44.55 21.97
N SER A 332 -67.92 43.73 21.62
CA SER A 332 -69.25 44.15 21.14
C SER A 332 -70.33 44.11 22.24
N GLY A 333 -69.95 43.85 23.49
CA GLY A 333 -70.88 43.79 24.62
C GLY A 333 -71.63 42.46 24.77
N LYS A 334 -71.18 41.37 24.11
CA LYS A 334 -71.85 40.06 24.12
C LYS A 334 -71.29 39.14 25.19
N THR A 335 -72.16 38.50 25.97
CA THR A 335 -71.74 37.49 26.96
C THR A 335 -71.27 36.21 26.25
N ILE A 336 -70.03 35.82 26.51
CA ILE A 336 -69.35 34.67 25.92
C ILE A 336 -68.73 33.79 27.00
N LEU A 337 -68.50 32.53 26.65
CA LEU A 337 -67.55 31.66 27.33
C LEU A 337 -66.23 31.72 26.56
N GLU A 338 -65.22 32.43 27.09
CA GLU A 338 -63.88 32.47 26.51
C GLU A 338 -63.01 31.39 27.16
N SER A 339 -62.39 30.55 26.34
CA SER A 339 -61.40 29.55 26.76
C SER A 339 -60.07 29.83 26.11
N ASN A 340 -59.03 29.98 26.90
CA ASN A 340 -57.68 30.28 26.47
C ASN A 340 -56.78 29.08 26.79
N ASN A 341 -56.17 28.50 25.75
CA ASN A 341 -55.22 27.39 25.86
C ASN A 341 -53.83 27.91 25.45
N TYR A 342 -52.95 28.11 26.42
CA TYR A 342 -51.54 28.40 26.18
C TYR A 342 -50.80 27.09 25.93
N ASN A 343 -50.10 26.97 24.82
CA ASN A 343 -49.12 25.91 24.56
C ASN A 343 -47.73 26.54 24.64
N LEU A 344 -47.15 26.49 25.85
CA LEU A 344 -45.91 27.14 26.23
C LEU A 344 -44.73 26.19 26.01
N LYS A 345 -43.64 26.74 25.49
CA LYS A 345 -42.38 26.03 25.22
C LYS A 345 -41.28 26.65 26.07
N PHE A 346 -40.60 25.84 26.85
CA PHE A 346 -39.48 26.28 27.70
C PHE A 346 -38.21 25.50 27.34
N ASN A 347 -37.05 26.14 27.43
CA ASN A 347 -35.78 25.40 27.45
C ASN A 347 -35.46 24.86 28.84
N THR A 348 -34.39 24.08 28.95
CA THR A 348 -33.88 23.52 30.21
C THR A 348 -33.53 24.60 31.25
N SER A 349 -33.08 25.77 30.81
CA SER A 349 -32.90 26.97 31.63
C SER A 349 -34.21 27.68 32.04
N LYS A 350 -35.38 27.06 31.83
CA LYS A 350 -36.73 27.57 32.16
C LYS A 350 -37.14 28.88 31.48
N ASN A 351 -36.50 29.27 30.39
CA ASN A 351 -36.85 30.47 29.63
C ASN A 351 -37.85 30.13 28.53
N LEU A 352 -38.86 30.99 28.36
CA LEU A 352 -39.89 30.87 27.33
C LEU A 352 -39.28 30.98 25.93
N LYS A 353 -39.73 30.10 25.05
CA LYS A 353 -39.44 30.06 23.61
C LYS A 353 -40.72 30.39 22.83
N PRO A 354 -40.65 30.69 21.52
CA PRO A 354 -41.83 30.99 20.72
C PRO A 354 -42.93 29.95 20.91
N SER A 355 -44.04 30.42 21.46
CA SER A 355 -45.16 29.64 21.99
C SER A 355 -46.47 30.07 21.35
N THR A 356 -47.58 29.38 21.63
CA THR A 356 -48.88 29.76 21.08
C THR A 356 -49.96 29.95 22.15
N LEU A 357 -50.85 30.90 21.89
CA LEU A 357 -52.12 31.05 22.60
C LEU A 357 -53.26 30.75 21.62
N ASN A 358 -54.09 29.78 21.98
CA ASN A 358 -55.31 29.43 21.29
C ASN A 358 -56.52 29.98 22.07
N THR A 359 -57.16 31.01 21.53
CA THR A 359 -58.35 31.65 22.12
C THR A 359 -59.61 31.13 21.44
N ILE A 360 -60.56 30.63 22.22
CA ILE A 360 -61.83 30.06 21.77
C ILE A 360 -62.96 30.84 22.44
N ARG A 361 -63.76 31.54 21.65
CA ARG A 361 -64.98 32.22 22.13
C ARG A 361 -66.21 31.41 21.76
N THR A 362 -67.02 31.05 22.74
CA THR A 362 -68.30 30.35 22.54
C THR A 362 -69.45 31.29 22.87
N TYR A 363 -70.29 31.58 21.88
CA TYR A 363 -71.40 32.50 22.03
C TYR A 363 -72.65 31.79 22.56
N LEU A 364 -73.16 32.27 23.69
CA LEU A 364 -74.30 31.63 24.37
C LEU A 364 -75.59 31.80 23.54
N SER A 365 -75.82 32.98 22.96
CA SER A 365 -76.92 33.26 22.04
C SER A 365 -76.50 33.15 20.56
N GLU A 366 -77.38 32.60 19.74
CA GLU A 366 -77.24 32.57 18.27
C GLU A 366 -77.40 33.97 17.65
N SER A 367 -78.30 34.81 18.18
CA SER A 367 -78.48 36.19 17.69
C SER A 367 -77.22 37.03 17.91
N ASP A 368 -76.52 36.79 19.02
CA ASP A 368 -75.28 37.50 19.33
C ASP A 368 -74.14 37.03 18.43
N TYR A 369 -73.96 35.71 18.27
CA TYR A 369 -73.01 35.12 17.33
C TYR A 369 -73.17 35.68 15.91
N LEU A 370 -74.40 35.64 15.37
CA LEU A 370 -74.69 36.16 14.03
C LEU A 370 -74.41 37.65 13.90
N SER A 371 -74.63 38.45 14.97
CA SER A 371 -74.37 39.89 14.95
C SER A 371 -72.88 40.28 14.88
N VAL A 372 -71.96 39.37 15.22
CA VAL A 372 -70.50 39.61 15.22
C VAL A 372 -69.72 38.71 14.24
N LYS A 373 -70.38 37.74 13.58
CA LYS A 373 -69.78 36.70 12.72
C LYS A 373 -68.78 37.23 11.69
N ASP A 374 -69.18 38.26 10.94
CA ASP A 374 -68.34 38.85 9.88
C ASP A 374 -67.13 39.57 10.48
N GLY A 375 -67.32 40.25 11.62
CA GLY A 375 -66.26 40.91 12.37
C GLY A 375 -65.23 39.93 12.95
N LEU A 376 -65.67 38.76 13.43
CA LEU A 376 -64.77 37.70 13.91
C LEU A 376 -63.88 37.17 12.76
N THR A 377 -64.48 36.90 11.60
CA THR A 377 -63.74 36.44 10.41
C THR A 377 -62.71 37.49 9.98
N ALA A 378 -63.10 38.78 9.93
CA ALA A 378 -62.20 39.88 9.60
C ALA A 378 -61.03 40.05 10.60
N ASN A 379 -61.25 39.67 11.87
CA ASN A 379 -60.22 39.67 12.93
C ASN A 379 -59.35 38.39 12.96
N GLY A 380 -59.49 37.50 11.97
CA GLY A 380 -58.70 36.28 11.83
C GLY A 380 -59.14 35.11 12.72
N TYR A 381 -60.40 35.09 13.15
CA TYR A 381 -60.98 33.90 13.79
C TYR A 381 -61.47 32.90 12.75
N THR A 382 -61.16 31.62 12.95
CA THR A 382 -61.80 30.48 12.29
C THR A 382 -63.13 30.19 12.99
N LEU A 383 -64.21 30.00 12.22
CA LEU A 383 -65.56 29.83 12.75
C LEU A 383 -66.03 28.37 12.70
N GLU A 384 -66.71 27.94 13.75
CA GLU A 384 -67.42 26.66 13.85
C GLU A 384 -68.89 26.94 14.18
N GLU A 385 -69.73 26.95 13.14
CA GLU A 385 -71.10 27.45 13.22
C GLU A 385 -72.01 26.60 14.13
N VAL A 386 -71.85 25.26 14.10
CA VAL A 386 -72.68 24.31 14.86
C VAL A 386 -72.69 24.62 16.36
N ASN A 387 -71.52 24.96 16.91
CA ASN A 387 -71.36 25.24 18.34
C ASN A 387 -71.27 26.75 18.64
N LYS A 388 -71.45 27.62 17.65
CA LYS A 388 -71.28 29.09 17.74
C LYS A 388 -69.90 29.46 18.32
N ARG A 389 -68.86 28.75 17.86
CA ARG A 389 -67.47 28.90 18.34
C ARG A 389 -66.64 29.68 17.33
N ALA A 390 -65.76 30.53 17.85
CA ALA A 390 -64.75 31.24 17.08
C ALA A 390 -63.39 30.99 17.71
N GLN A 391 -62.43 30.50 16.92
CA GLN A 391 -61.08 30.14 17.37
C GLN A 391 -60.03 31.02 16.70
N LYS A 392 -59.04 31.49 17.46
CA LYS A 392 -57.88 32.22 16.95
C LYS A 392 -56.60 31.75 17.62
N ASP A 393 -55.61 31.43 16.80
CA ASP A 393 -54.26 31.08 17.23
C ASP A 393 -53.35 32.30 17.10
N SER A 394 -52.58 32.59 18.15
CA SER A 394 -51.66 33.73 18.24
C SER A 394 -50.28 33.24 18.67
N SER A 395 -49.22 33.74 18.02
CA SER A 395 -47.84 33.54 18.47
C SER A 395 -47.57 34.43 19.68
N ILE A 396 -46.89 33.90 20.70
CA ILE A 396 -46.51 34.62 21.91
C ILE A 396 -45.04 34.35 22.29
N ASP A 397 -44.36 35.40 22.73
CA ASP A 397 -42.97 35.43 23.20
C ASP A 397 -42.85 35.80 24.70
N ASN A 398 -43.96 36.18 25.32
CA ASN A 398 -44.12 36.47 26.74
C ASN A 398 -45.57 36.19 27.18
N VAL A 399 -45.81 36.04 28.49
CA VAL A 399 -47.16 36.01 29.08
C VAL A 399 -47.22 37.09 30.15
N ALA A 400 -48.01 38.13 29.94
CA ALA A 400 -48.10 39.29 30.84
C ALA A 400 -46.73 39.95 31.15
N ASN A 401 -45.83 40.02 30.16
CA ASN A 401 -44.42 40.45 30.26
C ASN A 401 -43.51 39.50 31.05
N LEU A 402 -43.98 38.34 31.48
CA LEU A 402 -43.18 37.29 32.10
C LEU A 402 -42.61 36.34 31.03
N THR A 403 -41.39 35.88 31.26
CA THR A 403 -40.64 34.99 30.34
C THR A 403 -40.07 33.74 31.02
N THR A 404 -40.20 33.59 32.34
CA THR A 404 -39.72 32.40 33.06
C THR A 404 -40.87 31.42 33.37
N GLN A 405 -40.56 30.13 33.34
CA GLN A 405 -41.53 29.05 33.55
C GLN A 405 -42.30 29.19 34.88
N ASP A 406 -41.58 29.42 35.98
CA ASP A 406 -42.17 29.41 37.32
C ASP A 406 -43.05 30.64 37.56
N GLU A 407 -42.66 31.82 37.05
CA GLU A 407 -43.46 33.04 37.12
C GLU A 407 -44.72 32.96 36.25
N ILE A 408 -44.59 32.52 34.98
CA ILE A 408 -45.72 32.37 34.06
C ILE A 408 -46.73 31.37 34.61
N LYS A 409 -46.25 30.21 35.09
CA LYS A 409 -47.12 29.20 35.69
C LYS A 409 -47.86 29.75 36.90
N THR A 410 -47.16 30.41 37.83
CA THR A 410 -47.77 31.00 39.03
C THR A 410 -48.81 32.07 38.65
N HIS A 411 -48.52 32.92 37.68
CA HIS A 411 -49.43 33.95 37.19
C HIS A 411 -50.71 33.35 36.59
N LEU A 412 -50.57 32.36 35.70
CA LEU A 412 -51.71 31.69 35.06
C LEU A 412 -52.54 30.89 36.07
N GLU A 413 -51.92 30.13 36.98
CA GLU A 413 -52.63 29.39 38.03
C GLU A 413 -53.38 30.33 38.99
N SER A 414 -52.78 31.46 39.38
CA SER A 414 -53.47 32.50 40.16
C SER A 414 -54.64 33.17 39.42
N SER A 415 -54.63 33.09 38.08
CA SER A 415 -55.66 33.61 37.18
C SER A 415 -56.72 32.56 36.81
N GLY A 416 -56.72 31.38 37.46
CA GLY A 416 -57.72 30.33 37.25
C GLY A 416 -57.43 29.35 36.11
N TYR A 417 -56.21 29.34 35.58
CA TYR A 417 -55.78 28.35 34.58
C TYR A 417 -55.26 27.08 35.27
N THR A 418 -55.49 25.92 34.66
CA THR A 418 -54.85 24.65 35.04
C THR A 418 -53.67 24.39 34.11
N CYS A 419 -52.46 24.30 34.66
CA CYS A 419 -51.22 24.08 33.91
C CYS A 419 -50.68 22.65 34.08
N THR A 420 -50.51 21.94 32.97
CA THR A 420 -49.94 20.57 32.92
C THR A 420 -48.71 20.54 32.03
N ILE A 421 -47.67 19.80 32.43
CA ILE A 421 -46.54 19.47 31.55
C ILE A 421 -47.05 18.47 30.52
N ASP A 422 -46.82 18.73 29.25
CA ASP A 422 -47.27 17.84 28.16
C ASP A 422 -46.30 16.65 28.06
N GLY A 423 -46.82 15.42 28.15
CA GLY A 423 -46.02 14.18 28.14
C GLY A 423 -45.88 13.43 29.47
N ASN A 424 -46.72 13.70 30.47
CA ASN A 424 -46.86 12.91 31.72
C ASN A 424 -48.32 12.53 31.97
#